data_AF-A0A1E4HL39-F1
#
_entry.id   AF-A0A1E4HL39-F1
#
_cell.length_a   1.000
_cell.length_b   1.000
_cell.length_c   1.000
_cell.angle_alpha   90.00
_cell.angle_beta   90.00
_cell.angle_gamma   90.00
#
_symmetry.space_group_name_H-M   'P 1'
#
loop_
_entity.id
_entity.type
_entity.pdbx_description
1 polymer ?
#
loop_
_entity_poly.entity_id
_entity_poly.type
_entity_poly.pdbx_seq_one_letter_code
_entity_poly.pdbx_strand_id
1 'polypeptide(L)'
;MASRFQPPPIVDAARNLCADIEQVVRKFPRYHRYQSGAALRLQAETVMRCATRTWQKQDQRRFWADKLVDAIDDLKDRLQVCKLVRAYQSFAQFERLMVRAGEIGKQAGGWKRSLDMHPHAQNVQAEASAQRGKKLSTRAARSRANA
;
A
#
# COMPACT_ATOMS: atom_id res chain seq x y z
N MET A 1 9.05 22.46 8.99
CA MET A 1 9.08 22.24 7.53
C MET A 1 9.25 20.75 7.28
N ALA A 2 8.22 20.04 6.81
CA ALA A 2 8.34 18.63 6.46
C ALA A 2 9.26 18.51 5.24
N SER A 3 10.41 17.87 5.40
CA SER A 3 11.33 17.62 4.30
C SER A 3 10.58 16.85 3.21
N ARG A 4 10.69 17.32 1.97
CA ARG A 4 10.21 16.65 0.73
C ARG A 4 10.61 15.17 0.60
N PHE A 5 11.53 14.70 1.45
CA PHE A 5 12.04 13.33 1.51
C PHE A 5 11.50 12.48 2.65
N GLN A 6 10.67 12.99 3.56
CA GLN A 6 10.12 12.17 4.65
C GLN A 6 8.92 11.37 4.13
N PRO A 7 9.06 10.05 3.96
CA PRO A 7 7.95 9.21 3.52
C PRO A 7 6.91 9.11 4.64
N PRO A 8 5.67 8.72 4.33
CA PRO A 8 4.65 8.54 5.36
C PRO A 8 5.06 7.40 6.31
N PRO A 9 4.64 7.44 7.60
CA PRO A 9 5.06 6.46 8.62
C PRO A 9 4.88 5.00 8.21
N ILE A 10 3.82 4.68 7.46
CA ILE A 10 3.53 3.34 6.96
C ILE A 10 4.59 2.82 5.96
N VAL A 11 5.17 3.70 5.15
CA VAL A 11 6.22 3.34 4.18
C VAL A 11 7.52 3.05 4.90
N ASP A 12 7.88 3.85 5.92
CA ASP A 12 9.05 3.57 6.75
C ASP A 12 8.89 2.28 7.56
N ALA A 13 7.69 2.06 8.13
CA ALA A 13 7.39 0.81 8.83
C ALA A 13 7.54 -0.40 7.90
N ALA A 14 7.04 -0.32 6.66
CA ALA A 14 7.17 -1.40 5.67
C ALA A 14 8.63 -1.64 5.25
N ARG A 15 9.43 -0.59 5.08
CA ARG A 15 10.89 -0.70 4.80
C ARG A 15 11.64 -1.37 5.94
N ASN A 16 11.37 -0.95 7.17
CA ASN A 16 11.97 -1.53 8.37
C ASN A 16 11.59 -3.00 8.53
N LEU A 17 10.32 -3.37 8.29
CA LEU A 17 9.89 -4.77 8.28
C LEU A 17 10.64 -5.58 7.21
N CYS A 18 10.83 -5.03 6.00
CA CYS A 18 11.58 -5.69 4.94
C CYS A 18 13.04 -5.95 5.36
N ALA A 19 13.70 -4.96 5.97
CA ALA A 19 15.06 -5.09 6.50
C ALA A 19 15.15 -6.13 7.63
N ASP A 20 14.19 -6.15 8.55
CA ASP A 20 14.14 -7.15 9.63
C ASP A 20 13.99 -8.58 9.06
N ILE A 21 13.13 -8.75 8.06
CA ILE A 21 12.93 -10.03 7.39
C ILE A 21 14.23 -10.49 6.72
N GLU A 22 14.98 -9.60 6.06
CA GLU A 22 16.28 -9.94 5.49
C GLU A 22 17.26 -10.48 6.54
N GLN A 23 17.36 -9.80 7.69
CA GLN A 23 18.23 -10.22 8.79
C GLN A 23 17.81 -11.58 9.38
N VAL A 24 16.51 -11.83 9.44
CA VAL A 24 15.95 -13.10 9.92
C VAL A 24 16.21 -14.22 8.93
N VAL A 25 15.95 -14.01 7.64
CA VAL A 25 16.12 -15.05 6.62
C VAL A 25 17.59 -15.39 6.39
N ARG A 26 18.53 -14.44 6.57
CA ARG A 26 19.98 -14.73 6.58
C ARG A 26 20.34 -15.85 7.56
N LYS A 27 19.60 -15.96 8.66
CA LYS A 27 19.80 -16.92 9.74
C LYS A 27 19.01 -18.24 9.58
N PHE A 28 18.16 -18.36 8.57
CA PHE A 28 17.39 -19.60 8.33
C PHE A 28 18.33 -20.78 8.04
N PRO A 29 17.96 -22.01 8.42
CA PRO A 29 18.64 -23.22 7.97
C PRO A 29 18.72 -23.26 6.44
N ARG A 30 19.82 -23.80 5.90
CA ARG A 30 20.10 -23.85 4.44
C ARG A 30 18.90 -24.38 3.65
N TYR A 31 18.27 -25.44 4.14
CA TYR A 31 17.12 -26.10 3.53
C TYR A 31 15.93 -25.15 3.30
N HIS A 32 15.60 -24.29 4.27
CA HIS A 32 14.47 -23.35 4.15
C HIS A 32 14.86 -22.00 3.51
N ARG A 33 16.14 -21.63 3.55
CA ARG A 33 16.60 -20.29 3.14
C ARG A 33 16.32 -19.96 1.68
N TYR A 34 16.47 -20.93 0.77
CA TYR A 34 16.40 -20.67 -0.68
C TYR A 34 14.98 -20.65 -1.22
N GLN A 35 14.09 -21.49 -0.71
CA GLN A 35 12.70 -21.51 -1.17
C GLN A 35 11.82 -20.69 -0.24
N SER A 36 11.76 -21.08 1.04
CA SER A 36 10.88 -20.41 2.01
C SER A 36 11.33 -19.00 2.34
N GLY A 37 12.65 -18.81 2.46
CA GLY A 37 13.24 -17.51 2.71
C GLY A 37 13.10 -16.56 1.51
N ALA A 38 13.28 -17.04 0.28
CA ALA A 38 13.10 -16.20 -0.91
C ALA A 38 11.64 -15.75 -1.08
N ALA A 39 10.68 -16.67 -0.89
CA ALA A 39 9.25 -16.33 -0.94
C ALA A 39 8.88 -15.27 0.11
N LEU A 40 9.40 -15.40 1.34
CA LEU A 40 9.14 -14.43 2.41
C LEU A 40 9.71 -13.04 2.09
N ARG A 41 10.90 -12.96 1.51
CA ARG A 41 11.48 -11.68 1.06
C ARG A 41 10.64 -11.03 -0.04
N LEU A 42 10.19 -11.82 -1.01
CA LEU A 42 9.38 -11.32 -2.12
C LEU A 42 8.04 -10.74 -1.64
N GLN A 43 7.41 -11.37 -0.65
CA GLN A 43 6.18 -10.84 -0.04
C GLN A 43 6.45 -9.57 0.77
N ALA A 44 7.55 -9.53 1.54
CA ALA A 44 7.95 -8.31 2.26
C ALA A 44 8.21 -7.13 1.29
N GLU A 45 8.90 -7.39 0.18
CA GLU A 45 9.12 -6.40 -0.86
C GLU A 45 7.80 -5.94 -1.50
N THR A 46 6.85 -6.87 -1.69
CA THR A 46 5.52 -6.55 -2.22
C THR A 46 4.73 -5.64 -1.28
N VAL A 47 4.75 -5.88 0.03
CA VAL A 47 4.17 -4.96 1.03
C VAL A 47 4.80 -3.57 0.94
N MET A 48 6.14 -3.49 0.91
CA MET A 48 6.86 -2.22 0.78
C MET A 48 6.48 -1.47 -0.51
N ARG A 49 6.40 -2.17 -1.64
CA ARG A 49 6.00 -1.57 -2.94
C ARG A 49 4.56 -1.10 -2.91
N CYS A 50 3.62 -1.87 -2.37
CA CYS A 50 2.22 -1.46 -2.23
C CYS A 50 2.09 -0.22 -1.32
N ALA A 51 2.79 -0.18 -0.19
CA ALA A 51 2.78 0.98 0.72
C ALA A 51 3.29 2.24 0.01
N THR A 52 4.40 2.11 -0.74
CA THR A 52 4.98 3.21 -1.51
C THR A 52 4.04 3.69 -2.61
N ARG A 53 3.42 2.77 -3.36
CA ARG A 53 2.49 3.09 -4.44
C ARG A 53 1.21 3.76 -3.95
N THR A 54 0.71 3.35 -2.78
CA THR A 54 -0.46 3.99 -2.15
C THR A 54 -0.20 5.48 -1.92
N TRP A 55 1.02 5.86 -1.53
CA TRP A 55 1.38 7.27 -1.37
C TRP A 55 1.57 8.00 -2.71
N GLN A 56 2.31 7.38 -3.64
CA GLN A 56 2.72 8.02 -4.90
C GLN A 56 1.59 8.17 -5.92
N LYS A 57 0.69 7.18 -6.02
CA LYS A 57 -0.34 7.12 -7.08
C LYS A 57 -1.68 7.62 -6.53
N GLN A 58 -1.85 8.94 -6.51
CA GLN A 58 -3.01 9.59 -5.89
C GLN A 58 -4.34 9.10 -6.47
N ASP A 59 -4.43 8.98 -7.79
CA ASP A 59 -5.65 8.56 -8.51
C ASP A 59 -6.03 7.09 -8.27
N GLN A 60 -5.06 6.29 -7.82
CA GLN A 60 -5.23 4.85 -7.57
C GLN A 60 -5.04 4.50 -6.09
N ARG A 61 -5.11 5.50 -5.19
CA ARG A 61 -4.87 5.33 -3.75
C ARG A 61 -5.69 4.18 -3.16
N ARG A 62 -6.98 4.13 -3.47
CA ARG A 62 -7.89 3.09 -2.98
C ARG A 62 -7.45 1.70 -3.43
N PHE A 63 -7.19 1.54 -4.73
CA PHE A 63 -6.71 0.29 -5.30
C PHE A 63 -5.41 -0.19 -4.64
N TRP A 64 -4.44 0.70 -4.45
CA TRP A 64 -3.17 0.34 -3.81
C TRP A 64 -3.31 0.08 -2.30
N ALA A 65 -4.24 0.76 -1.63
CA ALA A 65 -4.57 0.47 -0.23
C ALA A 65 -5.20 -0.91 -0.06
N ASP A 66 -6.08 -1.33 -0.97
CA ASP A 66 -6.61 -2.71 -1.00
C ASP A 66 -5.49 -3.72 -1.20
N LYS A 67 -4.63 -3.49 -2.22
CA LYS A 67 -3.48 -4.36 -2.48
C LYS A 67 -2.46 -4.39 -1.35
N LEU A 68 -2.36 -3.34 -0.56
CA LEU A 68 -1.51 -3.31 0.61
C LEU A 68 -2.08 -4.21 1.72
N VAL A 69 -3.39 -4.15 1.97
CA VAL A 69 -4.04 -5.03 2.96
C VAL A 69 -3.87 -6.49 2.56
N ASP A 70 -4.20 -6.84 1.31
CA ASP A 70 -4.02 -8.21 0.79
C ASP A 70 -2.57 -8.69 0.94
N ALA A 71 -1.59 -7.87 0.54
CA ALA A 71 -0.18 -8.22 0.63
C ALA A 71 0.32 -8.41 2.08
N ILE A 72 -0.26 -7.67 3.04
CA ILE A 72 0.09 -7.82 4.46
C ILE A 72 -0.45 -9.15 5.00
N ASP A 73 -1.65 -9.56 4.59
CA ASP A 73 -2.24 -10.83 5.01
C ASP A 73 -1.49 -12.01 4.38
N ASP A 74 -1.16 -11.93 3.09
CA ASP A 74 -0.27 -12.91 2.42
C ASP A 74 1.10 -13.04 3.13
N LEU A 75 1.66 -11.91 3.60
CA LEU A 75 2.91 -11.90 4.34
C LEU A 75 2.77 -12.60 5.71
N LYS A 76 1.68 -12.36 6.45
CA LYS A 76 1.42 -13.03 7.73
C LYS A 76 1.27 -14.54 7.56
N ASP A 77 0.56 -14.98 6.52
CA ASP A 77 0.43 -16.41 6.22
C ASP A 77 1.79 -17.04 5.92
N ARG A 78 2.65 -16.34 5.20
CA ARG A 78 4.02 -16.82 4.97
C ARG A 78 4.86 -16.87 6.23
N LEU A 79 4.78 -15.86 7.10
CA LEU A 79 5.45 -15.87 8.39
C LEU A 79 5.01 -17.11 9.20
N GLN A 80 3.72 -17.45 9.15
CA GLN A 80 3.17 -18.64 9.78
C GLN A 80 3.74 -19.93 9.16
N VAL A 81 3.81 -20.04 7.83
CA VAL A 81 4.42 -21.19 7.14
C VAL A 81 5.88 -21.37 7.56
N CYS A 82 6.66 -20.29 7.58
CA CYS A 82 8.05 -20.31 8.05
C CYS A 82 8.18 -20.76 9.52
N LYS A 83 7.18 -20.45 10.36
CA LYS A 83 7.12 -20.90 11.76
C LYS A 83 6.79 -22.38 11.87
N LEU A 84 5.85 -22.89 11.07
CA LEU A 84 5.46 -24.29 11.05
C LEU A 84 6.63 -25.20 10.64
N VAL A 85 7.44 -24.78 9.67
CA VAL A 85 8.66 -25.51 9.26
C VAL A 85 9.86 -25.24 10.18
N ARG A 86 9.68 -24.53 11.30
CA ARG A 86 10.72 -24.22 12.29
C ARG A 86 11.94 -23.51 11.68
N ALA A 87 11.72 -22.59 10.73
CA ALA A 87 12.81 -21.86 10.07
C ALA A 87 13.44 -20.77 10.95
N TYR A 88 12.69 -20.22 11.91
CA TYR A 88 13.15 -19.18 12.83
C TYR A 88 14.06 -19.74 13.92
N GLN A 89 15.01 -18.93 14.40
CA GLN A 89 15.90 -19.32 15.49
C GLN A 89 15.18 -19.46 16.84
N SER A 90 14.11 -18.69 17.03
CA SER A 90 13.29 -18.72 18.24
C SER A 90 11.88 -18.23 17.96
N PHE A 91 10.93 -18.59 18.82
CA PHE A 91 9.56 -18.10 18.74
C PHE A 91 9.49 -16.56 18.82
N ALA A 92 10.29 -15.94 19.69
CA ALA A 92 10.35 -14.48 19.83
C ALA A 92 10.74 -13.77 18.51
N GLN A 93 11.56 -14.40 17.67
CA GLN A 93 11.91 -13.84 16.35
C GLN A 93 10.69 -13.78 15.42
N PHE A 94 9.90 -14.86 15.39
CA PHE A 94 8.65 -14.91 14.64
C PHE A 94 7.63 -13.90 15.18
N GLU A 95 7.44 -13.88 16.51
CA GLU A 95 6.47 -13.01 17.18
C GLU A 95 6.73 -11.53 16.88
N ARG A 96 7.98 -11.07 16.96
CA ARG A 96 8.34 -9.68 16.62
C ARG A 96 7.95 -9.30 15.19
N LEU A 97 8.17 -10.20 14.22
CA LEU A 97 7.80 -9.95 12.82
C LEU A 97 6.28 -9.92 12.65
N MET A 98 5.56 -10.85 13.29
CA MET A 98 4.10 -10.90 13.26
C MET A 98 3.46 -9.65 13.88
N VAL A 99 3.96 -9.19 15.01
CA VAL A 99 3.48 -7.95 15.66
C VAL A 99 3.68 -6.76 14.73
N ARG A 100 4.87 -6.58 14.15
CA ARG A 100 5.14 -5.49 13.20
C ARG A 100 4.26 -5.57 11.95
N ALA A 101 4.06 -6.76 11.39
CA ALA A 101 3.14 -6.96 10.27
C ALA A 101 1.69 -6.61 10.66
N GLY A 102 1.27 -6.94 11.89
CA GLY A 102 -0.03 -6.56 12.44
C GLY A 102 -0.20 -5.06 12.62
N GLU A 103 0.82 -4.35 13.11
CA GLU A 103 0.82 -2.90 13.25
C GLU A 103 0.69 -2.19 11.89
N ILE A 104 1.43 -2.64 10.88
CA ILE A 104 1.31 -2.14 9.51
C ILE A 104 -0.10 -2.44 8.96
N GLY A 105 -0.65 -3.63 9.24
CA GLY A 105 -2.03 -3.98 8.88
C GLY A 105 -3.07 -3.05 9.50
N LYS A 106 -2.92 -2.69 10.78
CA LYS A 106 -3.80 -1.72 11.45
C LYS A 106 -3.73 -0.34 10.79
N GLN A 107 -2.52 0.12 10.44
CA GLN A 107 -2.32 1.40 9.73
C GLN A 107 -2.95 1.36 8.33
N ALA A 108 -2.72 0.28 7.57
CA ALA A 108 -3.27 0.10 6.23
C ALA A 108 -4.81 0.05 6.25
N GLY A 109 -5.41 -0.71 7.16
CA GLY A 109 -6.87 -0.78 7.31
C GLY A 109 -7.50 0.52 7.81
N GLY A 110 -6.82 1.26 8.68
CA GLY A 110 -7.22 2.63 9.06
C GLY A 110 -7.25 3.56 7.85
N TRP A 111 -6.19 3.53 7.03
CA TRP A 111 -6.10 4.35 5.83
C TRP A 111 -7.16 3.97 4.80
N LYS A 112 -7.34 2.68 4.49
CA LYS A 112 -8.39 2.19 3.59
C LYS A 112 -9.78 2.69 4.01
N ARG A 113 -10.15 2.53 5.29
CA ARG A 113 -11.42 3.04 5.82
C ARG A 113 -11.57 4.55 5.66
N SER A 114 -10.49 5.32 5.88
CA SER A 114 -10.54 6.77 5.69
C SER A 114 -10.76 7.18 4.22
N LEU A 115 -10.30 6.38 3.26
CA LEU A 115 -10.54 6.57 1.84
C LEU A 115 -11.97 6.15 1.44
N ASP A 116 -12.49 5.07 2.03
CA ASP A 116 -13.85 4.59 1.81
C ASP A 116 -14.93 5.54 2.38
N MET A 117 -14.64 6.21 3.51
CA MET A 117 -15.57 7.17 4.15
C MET A 117 -15.60 8.54 3.46
N HIS A 118 -14.56 8.90 2.70
CA HIS A 118 -14.51 10.14 1.90
C HIS A 118 -14.45 9.87 0.39
N PRO A 119 -15.43 9.17 -0.20
CA PRO A 119 -15.37 8.76 -1.60
C PRO A 119 -15.52 9.93 -2.60
N HIS A 120 -15.98 11.11 -2.15
CA HIS A 120 -16.47 12.17 -3.04
C HIS A 120 -15.59 13.40 -3.24
N ALA A 121 -14.43 13.55 -2.58
CA ALA A 121 -13.63 14.78 -2.77
C ALA A 121 -12.93 14.86 -4.15
N GLN A 122 -12.60 13.73 -4.78
CA GLN A 122 -11.79 13.71 -6.01
C GLN A 122 -12.63 13.55 -7.29
N ASN A 123 -13.69 12.74 -7.28
CA ASN A 123 -14.58 12.60 -8.44
C ASN A 123 -15.46 13.84 -8.66
N VAL A 124 -15.91 14.51 -7.61
CA VAL A 124 -16.75 15.72 -7.73
C VAL A 124 -15.96 16.89 -8.36
N GLN A 125 -14.66 17.01 -8.07
CA GLN A 125 -13.81 18.06 -8.66
C GLN A 125 -13.53 17.82 -10.16
N ALA A 126 -13.33 16.55 -10.54
CA ALA A 126 -13.12 16.14 -11.94
C ALA A 126 -14.41 16.27 -12.76
N GLU A 127 -15.55 15.88 -12.21
CA GLU A 127 -16.86 16.07 -12.85
C GLU A 127 -17.26 17.56 -12.93
N ALA A 128 -17.00 18.35 -11.89
CA ALA A 128 -17.29 19.78 -11.89
C ALA A 128 -16.45 20.56 -12.92
N SER A 129 -15.17 20.21 -13.10
CA SER A 129 -14.31 20.82 -14.11
C SER A 129 -14.73 20.40 -15.54
N ALA A 130 -15.09 19.13 -15.75
CA ALA A 130 -15.64 18.65 -17.02
C ALA A 130 -17.01 19.28 -17.36
N GLN A 131 -17.88 19.50 -16.37
CA GLN A 131 -19.17 20.18 -16.55
C GLN A 131 -19.00 21.69 -16.82
N ARG A 132 -18.00 22.35 -16.23
CA ARG A 132 -17.70 23.77 -16.48
C ARG A 132 -17.25 24.01 -17.92
N GLY A 133 -16.48 23.09 -18.50
CA GLY A 133 -16.11 23.13 -19.93
C GLY A 133 -17.30 22.99 -20.88
N LYS A 134 -18.30 22.18 -20.53
CA LYS A 134 -19.52 21.99 -21.34
C LYS A 134 -20.47 23.19 -21.31
N LYS A 135 -20.60 23.89 -20.18
CA LYS A 135 -21.46 25.10 -20.06
C LYS A 135 -20.92 26.33 -20.81
N LEU A 136 -19.65 26.35 -21.19
CA LEU A 136 -19.03 27.43 -21.97
C LEU A 136 -19.18 27.25 -23.50
N SER A 137 -19.75 26.15 -23.98
CA SER A 137 -19.80 25.82 -25.43
C SER A 137 -21.19 25.95 -26.07
N THR A 138 -22.16 26.60 -25.43
CA THR A 138 -23.45 26.88 -26.07
C THR A 138 -24.03 28.22 -25.63
N ARG A 139 -23.86 29.24 -26.49
CA ARG A 139 -24.93 30.11 -27.03
C ARG A 139 -24.37 31.48 -27.46
N ALA A 140 -24.53 31.77 -28.76
CA ALA A 140 -24.83 33.08 -29.36
C ALA A 140 -23.83 33.61 -30.41
N ALA A 141 -24.03 33.20 -31.66
CA ALA A 141 -24.14 34.16 -32.77
C ALA A 141 -25.22 33.66 -33.75
N ARG A 142 -26.48 33.64 -33.28
CA ARG A 142 -27.64 33.74 -34.17
C ARG A 142 -27.87 35.23 -34.42
N SER A 143 -27.63 35.67 -35.64
CA SER A 143 -28.25 36.85 -36.22
C SER A 143 -28.47 36.60 -37.71
N ARG A 144 -29.52 35.84 -38.03
CA ARG A 144 -30.31 36.11 -39.22
C ARG A 144 -31.27 37.23 -38.84
N ALA A 145 -31.22 38.36 -39.53
CA ALA A 145 -32.36 39.22 -39.88
C ALA A 145 -31.86 40.56 -40.44
N ASN A 146 -31.85 40.74 -41.76
CA ASN A 146 -32.82 41.60 -42.46
C ASN A 146 -32.34 42.00 -43.86
N ALA A 147 -33.30 41.88 -44.80
CA ALA A 147 -33.46 42.56 -46.09
C ALA A 147 -32.34 42.42 -47.13
#